data_AF-A0A7J4NTU7-F1
#
_entry.id   AF-A0A7J4NTU7-F1
#
_cell.length_a   1.000
_cell.length_b   1.000
_cell.length_c   1.000
_cell.angle_alpha   90.00
_cell.angle_beta   90.00
_cell.angle_gamma   90.00
#
_symmetry.space_group_name_H-M   'P 1'
#
loop_
_entity.id
_entity.type
_entity.pdbx_description
1 polymer ?
#
loop_
_entity_poly.entity_id
_entity_poly.type
_entity_poly.pdbx_seq_one_letter_code
_entity_poly.pdbx_strand_id
1 'polypeptide(L)'
;PQLLDRIALQVEVVGIQDLEQRVEIVEQTNRFNDDPDGFRKEFQPEQDRLNSRIVKAQQMLSRVVTTRDNLQTIAEICIEFNVDGHRADIMIERTARTNAAFESRDRVTNEDIVEAAEMVLPHRMRKRPFEEEEFSVELLRRLVEK
;
A
#
# COMPACT_ATOMS: atom_id res chain seq x y z
N PRO A 1 -20.99 2.36 -6.55
CA PRO A 1 -20.79 3.61 -5.77
C PRO A 1 -20.64 3.38 -4.25
N GLN A 2 -21.64 2.79 -3.56
CA GLN A 2 -21.60 2.73 -2.07
C GLN A 2 -20.62 1.72 -1.45
N LEU A 3 -20.26 0.64 -2.16
CA LEU A 3 -19.37 -0.40 -1.63
C LEU A 3 -17.89 -0.03 -1.76
N LEU A 4 -17.49 0.53 -2.91
CA LEU A 4 -16.10 0.93 -3.15
C LEU A 4 -15.65 2.03 -2.19
N ASP A 5 -16.54 2.97 -1.84
CA ASP A 5 -16.24 3.98 -0.82
C ASP A 5 -15.90 3.39 0.55
N ARG A 6 -16.37 2.18 0.86
CA ARG A 6 -16.10 1.46 2.11
C ARG A 6 -14.79 0.67 2.08
N ILE A 7 -14.19 0.48 0.91
CA ILE A 7 -12.89 -0.16 0.75
C ILE A 7 -11.80 0.90 0.97
N ALA A 8 -10.93 0.66 1.95
CA ALA A 8 -9.86 1.60 2.29
C ALA A 8 -8.75 1.61 1.25
N LEU A 9 -8.29 0.42 0.85
CA LEU A 9 -7.16 0.19 -0.03
C LEU A 9 -7.57 -0.66 -1.23
N GLN A 10 -7.10 -0.30 -2.41
CA GLN A 10 -7.18 -1.08 -3.64
C GLN A 10 -5.76 -1.35 -4.14
N VAL A 11 -5.52 -2.58 -4.56
CA VAL A 11 -4.29 -2.97 -5.27
C VAL A 11 -4.70 -3.73 -6.52
N GLU A 12 -4.05 -3.43 -7.63
CA GLU A 12 -4.22 -4.20 -8.86
C GLU A 12 -3.22 -5.36 -8.88
N VAL A 13 -3.72 -6.57 -9.16
CA VAL A 13 -2.88 -7.76 -9.31
C VAL A 13 -2.80 -8.10 -10.79
N VAL A 14 -1.60 -7.92 -11.36
CA VAL A 14 -1.32 -8.25 -12.75
C VAL A 14 -0.65 -9.61 -12.88
N GLY A 15 -0.93 -10.31 -13.99
CA GLY A 15 -0.26 -11.57 -14.30
C GLY A 15 1.21 -11.34 -14.65
N ILE A 16 2.10 -12.08 -13.99
CA ILE A 16 3.54 -12.04 -14.26
C ILE A 16 3.79 -12.40 -15.73
N GLN A 17 4.53 -11.55 -16.44
CA GLN A 17 4.90 -11.74 -17.86
C GLN A 17 6.28 -12.35 -18.03
N ASP A 18 7.14 -12.29 -17.01
CA ASP A 18 8.48 -12.83 -17.05
C ASP A 18 8.47 -14.36 -17.14
N LEU A 19 9.21 -14.91 -18.10
CA LEU A 19 9.19 -16.34 -18.38
C LEU A 19 9.73 -17.17 -17.21
N GLU A 20 10.86 -16.74 -16.62
CA GLU A 20 11.53 -17.48 -15.56
C GLU A 20 10.68 -17.50 -14.29
N GLN A 21 10.14 -16.36 -13.89
CA GLN A 21 9.22 -16.26 -12.74
C GLN A 21 7.96 -17.10 -12.93
N ARG A 22 7.42 -17.17 -14.16
CA ARG A 22 6.25 -18.02 -14.44
C ARG A 22 6.57 -19.50 -14.30
N VAL A 23 7.74 -19.94 -14.77
CA VAL A 23 8.21 -21.32 -14.58
C VAL A 23 8.40 -21.60 -13.10
N GLU A 24 9.06 -20.69 -12.38
CA GLU A 24 9.29 -20.82 -10.94
C GLU A 24 7.98 -21.00 -10.16
N ILE A 25 6.94 -20.22 -10.45
CA ILE A 25 5.63 -20.37 -9.79
C ILE A 25 5.06 -21.78 -9.97
N VAL A 26 5.18 -22.36 -11.17
CA VAL A 26 4.71 -23.72 -11.45
C VAL A 26 5.57 -24.74 -10.69
N GLU A 27 6.88 -24.57 -10.67
CA GLU A 27 7.80 -25.44 -9.92
C GLU A 27 7.52 -25.40 -8.42
N GLN A 28 7.35 -24.21 -7.84
CA GLN A 28 7.00 -24.03 -6.42
C GLN A 28 5.63 -24.65 -6.10
N THR A 29 4.66 -24.53 -7.00
CA THR A 29 3.34 -25.17 -6.86
C THR A 29 3.45 -26.68 -6.84
N ASN A 30 4.24 -27.26 -7.76
CA ASN A 30 4.46 -28.71 -7.80
C ASN A 30 5.18 -29.20 -6.53
N ARG A 31 6.24 -28.50 -6.10
CA ARG A 31 6.96 -28.80 -4.84
C ARG A 31 6.03 -28.82 -3.63
N PHE A 32 5.14 -27.83 -3.53
CA PHE A 32 4.15 -27.78 -2.46
C PHE A 32 3.15 -28.95 -2.54
N ASN A 33 2.71 -29.34 -3.74
CA ASN A 33 1.78 -30.45 -3.91
C ASN A 33 2.43 -31.81 -3.57
N ASP A 34 3.72 -31.97 -3.87
CA ASP A 34 4.47 -33.21 -3.63
C ASP A 34 4.79 -33.42 -2.13
N ASP A 35 5.24 -32.38 -1.43
CA ASP A 35 5.50 -32.38 0.02
C ASP A 35 5.11 -31.05 0.68
N PRO A 36 3.81 -30.89 1.06
CA PRO A 36 3.34 -29.67 1.70
C PRO A 36 4.04 -29.35 3.02
N ASP A 37 4.46 -30.37 3.78
CA ASP A 37 5.05 -30.18 5.10
C ASP A 37 6.54 -29.82 5.01
N GLY A 38 7.27 -30.44 4.09
CA GLY A 38 8.63 -30.05 3.74
C GLY A 38 8.68 -28.62 3.22
N PHE A 39 7.80 -28.26 2.29
CA PHE A 39 7.69 -26.90 1.76
C PHE A 39 7.43 -25.87 2.86
N ARG A 40 6.46 -26.12 3.76
CA ARG A 40 6.20 -25.20 4.88
C ARG A 40 7.41 -25.05 5.82
N LYS A 41 8.11 -26.15 6.12
CA LYS A 41 9.32 -26.12 6.96
C LYS A 41 10.43 -25.29 6.33
N GLU A 42 10.59 -25.37 5.01
CA GLU A 42 11.58 -24.60 4.26
C GLU A 42 11.34 -23.09 4.37
N PHE A 43 10.10 -22.63 4.22
CA PHE A 43 9.73 -21.21 4.29
C PHE A 43 9.40 -20.71 5.71
N GLN A 44 9.47 -21.59 6.72
CA GLN A 44 9.15 -21.23 8.11
C GLN A 44 10.02 -20.07 8.64
N PRO A 45 11.35 -20.00 8.37
CA PRO A 45 12.17 -18.89 8.83
C PRO A 45 11.72 -17.52 8.30
N GLU A 46 11.34 -17.44 7.02
CA GLU A 46 10.82 -16.23 6.38
C GLU A 46 9.46 -15.84 6.97
N GLN A 47 8.59 -16.81 7.20
CA GLN A 47 7.28 -16.60 7.83
C GLN A 47 7.42 -16.08 9.26
N ASP A 48 8.34 -16.64 10.05
CA ASP A 48 8.62 -16.20 11.43
C ASP A 48 9.20 -14.79 11.45
N ARG A 49 10.08 -14.47 10.49
CA ARG A 49 10.64 -13.12 10.33
C ARG A 49 9.54 -12.11 9.99
N LEU A 50 8.66 -12.43 9.03
CA LEU A 50 7.54 -11.56 8.65
C LEU A 50 6.55 -11.38 9.81
N ASN A 51 6.18 -12.46 10.49
CA ASN A 51 5.31 -12.42 11.68
C ASN A 51 5.91 -11.51 12.76
N SER A 52 7.18 -11.69 13.07
CA SER A 52 7.90 -10.85 14.04
C SER A 52 7.91 -9.38 13.64
N ARG A 53 8.05 -9.06 12.35
CA ARG A 53 7.95 -7.68 11.84
C ARG A 53 6.54 -7.11 12.06
N ILE A 54 5.49 -7.85 11.72
CA ILE A 54 4.09 -7.41 11.88
C ILE A 54 3.77 -7.15 13.35
N VAL A 55 4.14 -8.05 14.26
CA VAL A 55 3.89 -7.89 15.70
C VAL A 55 4.61 -6.64 16.26
N LYS A 56 5.87 -6.42 15.87
CA LYS A 56 6.61 -5.21 16.26
C LYS A 56 5.94 -3.94 15.72
N ALA A 57 5.51 -3.95 14.46
CA ALA A 57 4.82 -2.82 13.84
C ALA A 57 3.54 -2.46 14.60
N GLN A 58 2.72 -3.45 14.96
CA GLN A 58 1.50 -3.25 15.75
C GLN A 58 1.78 -2.58 17.10
N GLN A 59 2.85 -3.00 17.79
CA GLN A 59 3.26 -2.41 19.07
C GLN A 59 3.78 -0.97 18.90
N MET A 60 4.50 -0.70 17.81
CA MET A 60 5.09 0.61 17.52
C MET A 60 4.08 1.63 16.97
N LEU A 61 2.99 1.19 16.34
CA LEU A 61 2.06 2.05 15.60
C LEU A 61 1.58 3.28 16.38
N SER A 62 1.32 3.13 17.69
CA SER A 62 0.87 4.23 18.56
C SER A 62 1.91 5.32 18.80
N ARG A 63 3.18 5.04 18.53
CA ARG A 63 4.33 5.95 18.73
C ARG A 63 4.77 6.63 17.46
N VAL A 64 4.29 6.18 16.30
CA VAL A 64 4.68 6.78 15.01
C VAL A 64 4.03 8.15 14.88
N VAL A 65 4.86 9.15 14.61
CA VAL A 65 4.44 10.55 14.50
C VAL A 65 4.18 10.91 13.05
N THR A 66 3.00 11.48 12.81
CA THR A 66 2.65 12.20 11.58
C THR A 66 2.77 13.70 11.86
N THR A 67 3.64 14.40 11.14
CA THR A 67 3.87 15.84 11.36
C THR A 67 2.76 16.69 10.73
N ARG A 68 2.73 17.99 11.05
CA ARG A 68 1.83 18.95 10.40
C ARG A 68 2.10 19.03 8.89
N ASP A 69 3.36 19.01 8.50
CA ASP A 69 3.79 19.06 7.10
C ASP A 69 3.31 17.81 6.35
N ASN A 70 3.43 16.61 6.95
CA ASN A 70 2.86 15.39 6.35
C ASN A 70 1.36 15.51 6.10
N LEU A 71 0.60 16.08 7.06
CA LEU A 71 -0.84 16.29 6.90
C LEU A 71 -1.17 17.32 5.82
N GLN A 72 -0.31 18.34 5.63
CA GLN A 72 -0.46 19.30 4.53
C GLN A 72 -0.25 18.63 3.19
N THR A 73 0.83 17.85 3.03
CA THR A 73 1.10 17.09 1.81
C THR A 73 -0.06 16.15 1.48
N ILE A 74 -0.59 15.41 2.46
CA ILE A 74 -1.74 14.51 2.25
C ILE A 74 -2.97 15.28 1.75
N ALA A 75 -3.29 16.41 2.39
CA ALA A 75 -4.43 17.23 2.00
C ALA A 75 -4.27 17.83 0.59
N GLU A 76 -3.06 18.30 0.25
CA GLU A 76 -2.74 18.79 -1.09
C GLU A 76 -2.93 17.71 -2.15
N ILE A 77 -2.44 16.49 -1.89
CA ILE A 77 -2.68 15.34 -2.78
C ILE A 77 -4.18 15.09 -2.95
N CYS A 78 -4.95 15.01 -1.87
CA CYS A 78 -6.40 14.74 -1.97
C CYS A 78 -7.15 15.84 -2.74
N ILE A 79 -6.74 17.10 -2.62
CA ILE A 79 -7.29 18.24 -3.37
C ILE A 79 -6.97 18.10 -4.86
N GLU A 80 -5.70 17.88 -5.21
CA GLU A 80 -5.25 17.80 -6.60
C GLU A 80 -5.85 16.58 -7.34
N PHE A 81 -6.10 15.49 -6.63
CA PHE A 81 -6.75 14.29 -7.17
C PHE A 81 -8.29 14.34 -7.10
N ASN A 82 -8.89 15.49 -6.81
CA ASN A 82 -10.34 15.74 -6.81
C ASN A 82 -11.16 14.71 -5.99
N VAL A 83 -10.65 14.27 -4.83
CA VAL A 83 -11.35 13.31 -3.99
C VAL A 83 -12.37 13.99 -3.07
N ASP A 84 -13.56 13.40 -2.98
CA ASP A 84 -14.63 13.93 -2.12
C ASP A 84 -14.42 13.59 -0.64
N GLY A 85 -14.50 14.63 0.19
CA GLY A 85 -14.51 14.51 1.64
C GLY A 85 -13.20 13.98 2.23
N HIS A 86 -13.18 13.82 3.56
CA HIS A 86 -11.92 13.59 4.30
C HIS A 86 -11.51 12.13 4.46
N ARG A 87 -12.21 11.22 3.79
CA ARG A 87 -11.96 9.77 3.99
C ARG A 87 -10.65 9.34 3.36
N ALA A 88 -10.26 9.93 2.22
CA ALA A 88 -8.97 9.64 1.62
C ALA A 88 -7.83 10.14 2.50
N ASP A 89 -7.92 11.38 3.01
CA ASP A 89 -6.91 11.96 3.90
C ASP A 89 -6.64 11.05 5.12
N ILE A 90 -7.72 10.62 5.78
CA ILE A 90 -7.64 9.75 6.96
C ILE A 90 -7.04 8.37 6.61
N MET A 91 -7.38 7.81 5.45
CA MET A 91 -6.88 6.49 5.06
C MET A 91 -5.43 6.55 4.60
N ILE A 92 -5.02 7.63 3.90
CA ILE A 92 -3.62 7.86 3.54
C ILE A 92 -2.79 8.00 4.81
N GLU A 93 -3.20 8.85 5.76
CA GLU A 93 -2.48 9.03 7.03
C GLU A 93 -2.29 7.72 7.79
N ARG A 94 -3.37 6.94 7.95
CA ARG A 94 -3.32 5.67 8.68
C ARG A 94 -2.44 4.64 7.98
N THR A 95 -2.49 4.60 6.66
CA THR A 95 -1.71 3.65 5.85
C THR A 95 -0.24 4.03 5.89
N ALA A 96 0.09 5.30 5.68
CA ALA A 96 1.46 5.82 5.76
C ALA A 96 2.07 5.58 7.16
N ARG A 97 1.31 5.86 8.22
CA ARG A 97 1.73 5.58 9.60
C ARG A 97 1.94 4.09 9.87
N THR A 98 1.10 3.24 9.28
CA THR A 98 1.25 1.78 9.37
C THR A 98 2.49 1.29 8.63
N ASN A 99 2.78 1.86 7.45
CA ASN A 99 3.98 1.52 6.68
C ASN A 99 5.26 1.94 7.42
N ALA A 100 5.29 3.15 7.95
CA ALA A 100 6.38 3.61 8.81
C ALA A 100 6.62 2.67 10.00
N ALA A 101 5.55 2.23 10.68
CA ALA A 101 5.66 1.26 11.77
C ALA A 101 6.19 -0.10 11.29
N PHE A 102 5.74 -0.58 10.13
CA PHE A 102 6.17 -1.84 9.53
C PHE A 102 7.65 -1.84 9.11
N GLU A 103 8.12 -0.68 8.66
CA GLU A 103 9.53 -0.39 8.37
C GLU A 103 10.34 0.02 9.63
N SER A 104 9.76 -0.16 10.83
CA SER A 104 10.41 0.11 12.12
C SER A 104 10.87 1.56 12.31
N ARG A 105 10.20 2.51 11.66
CA ARG A 105 10.40 3.95 11.83
C ARG A 105 9.37 4.54 12.79
N ASP A 106 9.73 5.63 13.47
CA ASP A 106 8.89 6.35 14.42
C ASP A 106 8.27 7.62 13.81
N ARG A 107 8.51 7.88 12.52
CA ARG A 107 7.98 9.04 11.79
C ARG A 107 7.60 8.64 10.37
N VAL A 108 6.49 9.22 9.91
CA VAL A 108 6.03 9.12 8.53
C VAL A 108 6.99 9.87 7.60
N THR A 109 7.33 9.24 6.48
CA THR A 109 8.11 9.85 5.40
C THR A 109 7.23 10.15 4.19
N ASN A 110 7.80 10.89 3.26
CA ASN A 110 7.19 11.17 1.97
C ASN A 110 6.91 9.89 1.17
N GLU A 111 7.81 8.91 1.20
CA GLU A 111 7.59 7.62 0.51
C GLU A 111 6.39 6.86 1.08
N ASP A 112 6.18 6.90 2.41
CA ASP A 112 4.99 6.29 3.02
C ASP A 112 3.69 6.91 2.52
N ILE A 113 3.70 8.23 2.32
CA ILE A 113 2.56 8.98 1.80
C ILE A 113 2.28 8.59 0.35
N VAL A 114 3.33 8.44 -0.46
CA VAL A 114 3.22 7.99 -1.86
C VAL A 114 2.62 6.59 -1.92
N GLU A 115 3.20 5.61 -1.24
CA GLU A 115 2.70 4.22 -1.24
C GLU A 115 1.25 4.14 -0.73
N ALA A 116 0.92 4.89 0.32
CA ALA A 116 -0.44 4.97 0.85
C ALA A 116 -1.42 5.59 -0.16
N ALA A 117 -1.03 6.67 -0.83
CA ALA A 117 -1.85 7.36 -1.81
C ALA A 117 -2.13 6.49 -3.04
N GLU A 118 -1.13 5.75 -3.54
CA GLU A 118 -1.29 4.80 -4.65
C GLU A 118 -2.35 3.72 -4.36
N MET A 119 -2.46 3.29 -3.10
CA MET A 119 -3.46 2.30 -2.70
C MET A 119 -4.84 2.91 -2.37
N VAL A 120 -4.90 4.17 -1.94
CA VAL A 120 -6.14 4.80 -1.45
C VAL A 120 -6.91 5.53 -2.55
N LEU A 121 -6.21 6.18 -3.50
CA LEU A 121 -6.81 7.15 -4.41
C LEU A 121 -7.51 6.57 -5.65
N PRO A 122 -7.00 5.52 -6.34
CA PRO A 122 -7.50 5.15 -7.67
C PRO A 122 -9.01 4.90 -7.76
N HIS A 123 -9.62 4.32 -6.73
CA HIS A 123 -11.07 4.06 -6.67
C HIS A 123 -11.91 5.18 -6.08
N ARG A 124 -11.27 6.25 -5.60
CA ARG A 124 -11.91 7.42 -4.98
C ARG A 124 -11.92 8.64 -5.90
N MET A 125 -11.13 8.64 -6.96
CA MET A 125 -11.13 9.68 -7.98
C MET A 125 -12.47 9.73 -8.72
N ARG A 126 -12.99 10.95 -8.91
CA ARG A 126 -14.22 11.15 -9.68
C ARG A 126 -13.93 11.01 -11.17
N LYS A 127 -14.52 10.01 -11.81
CA LYS A 127 -14.61 9.98 -13.26
C LYS A 127 -15.65 11.02 -13.72
N ARG A 128 -15.20 12.13 -14.30
CA ARG A 128 -16.11 13.04 -15.02
C ARG A 128 -16.67 12.29 -16.23
N PRO A 129 -17.95 12.50 -16.62
CA PRO A 129 -18.46 11.93 -17.85
C PRO A 129 -17.54 12.35 -19.00
N PHE A 130 -17.06 11.38 -19.79
CA PHE A 130 -16.17 11.59 -20.94
C PHE A 130 -14.72 11.95 -20.63
N GLU A 131 -14.28 11.90 -19.36
CA GLU A 131 -12.86 12.03 -19.01
C GLU A 131 -12.36 10.74 -18.35
N GLU A 132 -11.31 10.15 -18.93
CA GLU A 132 -10.49 9.16 -18.24
C GLU A 132 -9.49 9.93 -17.37
N GLU A 133 -9.92 10.39 -16.18
CA GLU A 133 -8.95 10.81 -15.16
C GLU A 133 -8.22 9.54 -14.68
N GLU A 134 -7.09 9.24 -15.32
CA GLU A 134 -6.18 8.18 -14.90
C GLU A 134 -5.36 8.65 -13.70
N PHE A 135 -5.20 7.75 -12.73
CA PHE A 135 -4.32 7.98 -11.60
C PHE A 135 -2.87 8.13 -12.08
N SER A 136 -2.26 9.29 -11.83
CA SER A 136 -0.88 9.57 -12.25
C SER A 136 0.09 9.48 -11.08
N VAL A 137 0.90 8.42 -11.06
CA VAL A 137 2.01 8.25 -10.10
C VAL A 137 3.04 9.38 -10.24
N GLU A 138 3.27 9.88 -11.45
CA GLU A 138 4.21 10.98 -11.69
C GLU A 138 3.74 12.29 -11.03
N LEU A 139 2.45 12.62 -11.18
CA LEU A 139 1.87 13.78 -10.50
C LEU A 139 1.95 13.64 -8.98
N LEU A 140 1.61 12.45 -8.46
CA LEU A 140 1.71 12.15 -7.02
C LEU A 140 3.13 12.41 -6.49
N ARG A 141 4.16 11.86 -7.16
CA ARG A 141 5.56 12.06 -6.77
C ARG A 141 5.95 13.54 -6.79
N ARG A 142 5.54 14.27 -7.83
CA ARG A 142 5.80 15.72 -7.92
C ARG A 142 5.16 16.52 -6.79
N LEU A 143 3.99 16.13 -6.31
CA LEU A 143 3.32 16.81 -5.19
C LEU A 143 4.05 16.57 -3.86
N VAL A 144 4.71 15.43 -3.71
CA VAL A 144 5.42 15.03 -2.50
C VAL A 144 6.86 15.56 -2.44
N GLU A 145 7.47 15.86 -3.59
CA GLU A 145 8.85 16.34 -3.69
C GLU A 145 9.01 17.88 -3.58
N LYS A 146 7.91 18.63 -3.45
CA LYS A 146 7.92 20.09 -3.25
C LYS A 146 8.40 20.49 -1.86
#